data_AF-A0A6V7NEG7-F1
#
_entry.id   AF-A0A6V7NEG7-F1
#
_cell.length_a   1.000
_cell.length_b   1.000
_cell.length_c   1.000
_cell.angle_alpha   90.00
_cell.angle_beta   90.00
_cell.angle_gamma   90.00
#
_symmetry.space_group_name_H-M   'P 1'
#
loop_
_entity.id
_entity.type
_entity.pdbx_description
1 polymer ?
#
loop_
_entity_poly.entity_id
_entity_poly.type
_entity_poly.pdbx_seq_one_letter_code
_entity_poly.pdbx_strand_id
1 'polypeptide(L)'
;MATEGVFSIEVASVVEDVLKQHGARLSDGDLASRKAEEAAARRYEAAGWLRRTVGMVAARDLPEEPSEEEFRLGLRNGIVLCNALNKVQPGAVPKVVEVPADSVLPPDGAALSAYQYFENVRNFLVALEDLGLPTFEASDLEKGGKGVRVVNCVLALKSFGENKQMGRQSSWKYGGY
;
A
#
# COMPACT_ATOMS: atom_id res chain seq x y z
N MET A 1 -20.44 4.87 69.23
CA MET A 1 -21.24 5.45 68.13
C MET A 1 -20.29 5.88 67.02
N ALA A 2 -20.81 5.84 65.79
CA ALA A 2 -20.14 5.75 64.51
C ALA A 2 -19.39 7.03 64.07
N THR A 3 -18.44 6.81 63.14
CA THR A 3 -17.99 7.60 61.95
C THR A 3 -17.87 9.12 62.12
N GLU A 4 -16.82 9.81 61.65
CA GLU A 4 -16.65 10.11 60.21
C GLU A 4 -15.17 10.31 59.84
N GLY A 5 -14.73 9.63 58.77
CA GLY A 5 -13.47 9.89 58.11
C GLY A 5 -13.68 10.93 57.00
N VAL A 6 -13.08 12.11 57.15
CA VAL A 6 -13.09 13.15 56.12
C VAL A 6 -11.89 12.92 55.20
N PHE A 7 -12.15 12.45 53.97
CA PHE A 7 -11.18 12.41 52.89
C PHE A 7 -10.93 13.84 52.37
N SER A 8 -9.83 14.45 52.78
CA SER A 8 -9.34 15.69 52.15
C SER A 8 -8.63 15.33 50.85
N ILE A 9 -9.37 15.33 49.74
CA ILE A 9 -8.83 15.15 48.40
C ILE A 9 -8.03 16.42 48.04
N GLU A 10 -6.71 16.31 47.97
CA GLU A 10 -5.81 17.43 47.64
C GLU A 10 -6.03 17.92 46.20
N VAL A 11 -6.66 19.09 46.09
CA VAL A 11 -7.02 19.72 44.82
C VAL A 11 -5.80 19.97 43.93
N ALA A 12 -4.62 20.24 44.51
CA ALA A 12 -3.38 20.45 43.77
C ALA A 12 -2.90 19.18 43.02
N SER A 13 -3.05 18.00 43.62
CA SER A 13 -2.74 16.72 42.97
C SER A 13 -3.65 16.48 41.77
N VAL A 14 -4.92 16.83 41.89
CA VAL A 14 -5.90 16.68 40.80
C VAL A 14 -5.57 17.62 39.65
N VAL A 15 -5.09 18.84 39.91
CA VAL A 15 -4.76 19.82 38.87
C VAL A 15 -3.51 19.40 38.09
N GLU A 16 -2.46 18.89 38.77
CA GLU A 16 -1.28 18.37 38.09
C GLU A 16 -1.57 17.13 37.25
N ASP A 17 -2.40 16.22 37.77
CA ASP A 17 -2.82 15.02 37.05
C ASP A 17 -3.64 15.37 35.81
N VAL A 18 -4.55 16.34 35.93
CA VAL A 18 -5.30 16.90 34.79
C VAL A 18 -4.37 17.55 33.77
N LEU A 19 -3.41 18.38 34.19
CA LEU A 19 -2.46 19.02 33.26
C LEU A 19 -1.57 17.99 32.54
N LYS A 20 -1.07 16.97 33.25
CA LYS A 20 -0.29 15.86 32.66
C LYS A 20 -1.15 15.03 31.69
N GLN A 21 -2.39 14.72 32.05
CA GLN A 21 -3.31 13.98 31.20
C GLN A 21 -3.67 14.76 29.94
N HIS A 22 -3.86 16.08 30.04
CA HIS A 22 -4.14 16.94 28.89
C HIS A 22 -2.91 17.12 27.99
N GLY A 23 -1.71 17.28 28.56
CA GLY A 23 -0.46 17.35 27.79
C GLY A 23 -0.13 16.05 27.04
N ALA A 24 -0.32 14.91 27.68
CA ALA A 24 -0.13 13.60 27.05
C ALA A 24 -1.14 13.33 25.91
N ARG A 25 -2.40 13.74 26.08
CA ARG A 25 -3.44 13.60 25.03
C ARG A 25 -3.17 14.46 23.80
N LEU A 26 -2.67 15.69 23.98
CA LEU A 26 -2.30 16.56 22.85
C LEU A 26 -1.10 15.99 22.09
N SER A 27 -0.07 15.53 22.79
CA SER A 27 1.13 14.95 22.16
C SER A 27 0.86 13.64 21.41
N ASP A 28 -0.04 12.79 21.91
CA ASP A 28 -0.42 11.53 21.25
C ASP A 28 -1.27 11.79 19.99
N GLY A 29 -2.19 12.77 20.06
CA GLY A 29 -2.98 13.21 18.91
C GLY A 29 -2.12 13.77 17.77
N ASP A 30 -1.12 14.58 18.11
CA ASP A 30 -0.15 15.12 17.14
C ASP A 30 0.68 14.01 16.48
N LEU A 31 1.11 13.01 17.25
CA LEU A 31 1.85 11.86 16.73
C LEU A 31 0.97 10.99 15.80
N ALA A 32 -0.27 10.74 16.19
CA ALA A 32 -1.22 9.98 15.38
C ALA A 32 -1.55 10.69 14.06
N SER A 33 -1.73 12.02 14.10
CA SER A 33 -1.96 12.84 12.92
C SER A 33 -0.78 12.79 11.95
N ARG A 34 0.45 12.99 12.46
CA ARG A 34 1.67 12.90 11.65
C ARG A 34 1.86 11.53 11.02
N LYS A 35 1.58 10.46 11.78
CA LYS A 35 1.66 9.09 11.26
C LYS A 35 0.63 8.82 10.17
N ALA A 36 -0.59 9.36 10.31
CA ALA A 36 -1.62 9.24 9.29
C ALA A 36 -1.25 10.01 8.01
N GLU A 37 -0.68 11.20 8.14
CA GLU A 37 -0.16 12.00 7.04
C GLU A 37 0.98 11.28 6.31
N GLU A 38 1.95 10.73 7.03
CA GLU A 38 3.04 9.95 6.43
C GLU A 38 2.51 8.71 5.69
N ALA A 39 1.54 8.00 6.28
CA ALA A 39 0.91 6.86 5.63
C ALA A 39 0.16 7.27 4.35
N ALA A 40 -0.47 8.44 4.33
CA ALA A 40 -1.10 9.00 3.13
C ALA A 40 -0.05 9.37 2.07
N ALA A 41 1.02 10.08 2.45
CA ALA A 41 2.09 10.47 1.54
C ALA A 41 2.73 9.26 0.85
N ARG A 42 3.00 8.18 1.60
CA ARG A 42 3.51 6.91 1.05
C ARG A 42 2.52 6.26 0.08
N ARG A 43 1.21 6.31 0.37
CA ARG A 43 0.16 5.84 -0.56
C ARG A 43 0.16 6.65 -1.86
N TYR A 44 0.26 7.97 -1.77
CA TYR A 44 0.24 8.87 -2.92
C TYR A 44 1.48 8.65 -3.79
N GLU A 45 2.63 8.47 -3.15
CA GLU A 45 3.87 8.12 -3.84
C GLU A 45 3.73 6.79 -4.60
N ALA A 46 3.22 5.75 -3.95
CA ALA A 46 3.00 4.45 -4.55
C ALA A 46 2.01 4.52 -5.73
N ALA A 47 0.89 5.20 -5.55
CA ALA A 47 -0.14 5.38 -6.59
C ALA A 47 0.40 6.17 -7.78
N GLY A 48 1.05 7.29 -7.52
CA GLY A 48 1.68 8.12 -8.55
C GLY A 48 2.77 7.36 -9.31
N TRP A 49 3.58 6.54 -8.64
CA TRP A 49 4.58 5.71 -9.29
C TRP A 49 3.94 4.65 -10.20
N LEU A 50 2.90 3.94 -9.73
CA LEU A 50 2.18 2.96 -10.54
C LEU A 50 1.60 3.62 -11.80
N ARG A 51 0.89 4.74 -11.65
CA ARG A 51 0.30 5.50 -12.78
C ARG A 51 1.34 5.89 -13.83
N ARG A 52 2.53 6.35 -13.41
CA ARG A 52 3.63 6.70 -14.33
C ARG A 52 4.22 5.47 -15.01
N THR A 53 4.34 4.36 -14.30
CA THR A 53 5.00 3.13 -14.79
C THR A 53 4.14 2.37 -15.79
N VAL A 54 2.84 2.19 -15.51
CA VAL A 54 1.92 1.42 -16.37
C VAL A 54 1.14 2.30 -17.35
N GLY A 55 1.10 3.62 -17.13
CA GLY A 55 0.35 4.58 -17.93
C GLY A 55 -1.08 4.79 -17.43
N MET A 56 -1.64 5.96 -17.71
CA MET A 56 -2.95 6.40 -17.17
C MET A 56 -4.13 5.50 -17.57
N VAL A 57 -4.06 4.84 -18.73
CA VAL A 57 -5.15 3.97 -19.21
C VAL A 57 -5.21 2.66 -18.41
N ALA A 58 -4.05 2.10 -18.07
CA ALA A 58 -3.97 0.85 -17.31
C ALA A 58 -4.26 1.05 -15.81
N ALA A 59 -3.95 2.25 -15.27
CA ALA A 59 -4.20 2.62 -13.87
C ALA A 59 -5.40 3.57 -13.71
N ARG A 60 -6.41 3.47 -14.59
CA ARG A 60 -7.57 4.38 -14.61
C ARG A 60 -8.37 4.37 -13.30
N ASP A 61 -8.38 3.23 -12.60
CA ASP A 61 -9.10 3.01 -11.35
C ASP A 61 -8.29 3.43 -10.11
N LEU A 62 -7.11 4.02 -10.30
CA LEU A 62 -6.23 4.46 -9.23
C LEU A 62 -6.11 6.00 -9.24
N PRO A 63 -6.79 6.71 -8.33
CA PRO A 63 -6.71 8.17 -8.26
C PRO A 63 -5.30 8.62 -7.81
N GLU A 64 -5.05 9.93 -7.90
CA GLU A 64 -3.76 10.52 -7.51
C GLU A 64 -3.52 10.47 -6.01
N GLU A 65 -4.56 10.80 -5.25
CA GLU A 65 -4.57 10.82 -3.79
C GLU A 65 -5.58 9.80 -3.25
N PRO A 66 -5.36 8.49 -3.45
CA PRO A 66 -6.30 7.48 -3.04
C PRO A 66 -6.37 7.38 -1.52
N SER A 67 -7.57 7.25 -0.97
CA SER A 67 -7.79 6.65 0.35
C SER A 67 -7.21 5.23 0.42
N GLU A 68 -7.10 4.67 1.62
CA GLU A 68 -6.63 3.29 1.77
C GLU A 68 -7.56 2.26 1.10
N GLU A 69 -8.87 2.53 1.09
CA GLU A 69 -9.84 1.67 0.41
C GLU A 69 -9.71 1.77 -1.11
N GLU A 70 -9.68 2.98 -1.67
CA GLU A 70 -9.50 3.19 -3.11
C GLU A 70 -8.19 2.59 -3.62
N PHE A 71 -7.10 2.76 -2.86
CA PHE A 71 -5.80 2.18 -3.21
C PHE A 71 -5.87 0.66 -3.32
N ARG A 72 -6.54 -0.01 -2.37
CA ARG A 72 -6.70 -1.48 -2.41
C ARG A 72 -7.62 -1.92 -3.54
N LEU A 73 -8.75 -1.25 -3.71
CA LEU A 73 -9.73 -1.58 -4.74
C LEU A 73 -9.13 -1.44 -6.15
N GLY A 74 -8.39 -0.35 -6.41
CA GLY A 74 -7.72 -0.13 -7.71
C GLY A 74 -6.63 -1.16 -8.05
N LEU A 75 -6.12 -1.90 -7.05
CA LEU A 75 -5.10 -2.94 -7.23
C LEU A 75 -5.67 -4.35 -7.14
N ARG A 76 -6.96 -4.50 -6.79
CA ARG A 76 -7.57 -5.79 -6.45
C ARG A 76 -7.61 -6.80 -7.60
N ASN A 77 -7.65 -6.32 -8.85
CA ASN A 77 -7.63 -7.20 -10.02
C ASN A 77 -6.22 -7.68 -10.43
N GLY A 78 -5.17 -7.18 -9.76
CA GLY A 78 -3.77 -7.54 -9.99
C GLY A 78 -3.16 -7.02 -11.30
N ILE A 79 -3.93 -6.41 -12.20
CA ILE A 79 -3.46 -6.01 -13.54
C ILE A 79 -2.38 -4.94 -13.43
N VAL A 80 -2.65 -3.87 -12.68
CA VAL A 80 -1.70 -2.76 -12.45
C VAL A 80 -0.40 -3.27 -11.81
N LEU A 81 -0.51 -4.20 -10.86
CA LEU A 81 0.64 -4.78 -10.16
C LEU A 81 1.50 -5.63 -11.11
N CYS A 82 0.90 -6.55 -11.85
CA CYS A 82 1.61 -7.37 -12.82
C CYS A 82 2.27 -6.52 -13.91
N ASN A 83 1.55 -5.53 -14.44
CA ASN A 83 2.07 -4.65 -15.47
C ASN A 83 3.25 -3.81 -14.95
N ALA A 84 3.17 -3.29 -13.72
CA ALA A 84 4.28 -2.57 -13.10
C ALA A 84 5.51 -3.46 -12.90
N LEU A 85 5.32 -4.68 -12.40
CA LEU A 85 6.41 -5.64 -12.25
C LEU A 85 7.05 -5.99 -13.59
N ASN A 86 6.26 -6.24 -14.64
CA ASN A 86 6.78 -6.51 -15.98
C ASN A 86 7.54 -5.32 -16.60
N LYS A 87 7.26 -4.08 -16.19
CA LYS A 87 8.08 -2.91 -16.59
C LYS A 87 9.45 -2.91 -15.92
N VAL A 88 9.53 -3.35 -14.67
CA VAL A 88 10.77 -3.44 -13.88
C VAL A 88 11.62 -4.66 -14.26
N GLN A 89 10.95 -5.81 -14.43
CA GLN A 89 11.52 -7.10 -14.77
C GLN A 89 10.68 -7.70 -15.92
N PRO A 90 11.05 -7.41 -17.18
CA PRO A 90 10.36 -7.98 -18.34
C PRO A 90 10.27 -9.51 -18.26
N GLY A 91 9.05 -10.04 -18.39
CA GLY A 91 8.79 -11.49 -18.36
C GLY A 91 8.60 -12.10 -16.98
N ALA A 92 8.59 -11.31 -15.89
CA ALA A 92 8.35 -11.80 -14.54
C ALA A 92 6.96 -12.45 -14.38
N VAL A 93 5.94 -11.86 -15.00
CA VAL A 93 4.58 -12.42 -15.08
C VAL A 93 4.27 -12.71 -16.55
N PRO A 94 4.32 -13.98 -16.99
CA PRO A 94 4.20 -14.35 -18.40
C PRO A 94 2.84 -14.05 -19.03
N LYS A 95 1.76 -14.05 -18.23
CA LYS A 95 0.39 -13.81 -18.70
C LYS A 95 -0.34 -12.93 -17.68
N VAL A 96 -0.65 -11.71 -18.09
CA VAL A 96 -1.55 -10.80 -17.37
C VAL A 96 -2.89 -10.87 -18.05
N VAL A 97 -3.93 -11.28 -17.33
CA VAL A 97 -5.27 -11.38 -17.89
C VAL A 97 -5.99 -10.06 -17.69
N GLU A 98 -6.26 -9.36 -18.79
CA GLU A 98 -7.11 -8.18 -18.85
C GLU A 98 -8.45 -8.58 -19.45
N VAL A 99 -9.52 -8.59 -18.64
CA VAL A 99 -10.87 -8.79 -19.17
C VAL A 99 -11.31 -7.46 -19.77
N PRO A 100 -11.67 -7.38 -21.07
CA PRO A 100 -12.12 -6.14 -21.66
C PRO A 100 -13.42 -5.68 -21.00
N ALA A 101 -13.44 -4.45 -20.50
CA ALA A 101 -14.60 -3.86 -19.82
C ALA A 101 -15.88 -3.83 -20.70
N ASP A 102 -15.73 -3.88 -22.03
CA ASP A 102 -16.83 -3.87 -23.00
C ASP A 102 -17.39 -5.26 -23.36
N SER A 103 -16.94 -6.32 -22.67
CA SER A 103 -17.44 -7.66 -22.94
C SER A 103 -18.79 -7.86 -22.28
N VAL A 104 -19.84 -8.19 -23.06
CA VAL A 104 -21.09 -8.74 -22.51
C VAL A 104 -20.72 -10.05 -21.80
N LEU A 105 -20.62 -9.99 -20.46
CA LEU A 105 -20.27 -11.15 -19.65
C LEU A 105 -21.35 -12.23 -19.84
N PRO A 106 -20.99 -13.44 -20.27
CA PRO A 106 -21.88 -14.61 -20.18
C PRO A 106 -22.33 -14.80 -18.72
N PRO A 107 -23.39 -15.59 -18.44
CA PRO A 107 -23.85 -15.83 -17.08
C PRO A 107 -22.75 -16.33 -16.11
N ASP A 108 -21.74 -17.05 -16.63
CA ASP A 108 -20.57 -17.52 -15.87
C ASP A 108 -19.35 -16.56 -15.92
N GLY A 109 -19.43 -15.50 -16.72
CA GLY A 109 -18.32 -14.60 -17.05
C GLY A 109 -17.78 -13.84 -15.84
N ALA A 110 -18.65 -13.45 -14.90
CA ALA A 110 -18.24 -12.73 -13.69
C ALA A 110 -17.38 -13.60 -12.76
N ALA A 111 -17.71 -14.90 -12.65
CA ALA A 111 -16.93 -15.85 -11.85
C ALA A 111 -15.58 -16.16 -12.50
N LEU A 112 -15.54 -16.33 -13.83
CA LEU A 112 -14.30 -16.53 -14.59
C LEU A 112 -13.37 -15.32 -14.49
N SER A 113 -13.94 -14.11 -14.52
CA SER A 113 -13.19 -12.85 -14.39
C SER A 113 -12.58 -12.70 -13.00
N ALA A 114 -13.35 -13.02 -11.95
CA ALA A 114 -12.85 -13.00 -10.57
C ALA A 114 -11.71 -14.01 -10.35
N TYR A 115 -11.82 -15.21 -10.93
CA TYR A 115 -10.76 -16.22 -10.88
C TYR A 115 -9.47 -15.73 -11.55
N GLN A 116 -9.58 -15.13 -12.75
CA GLN A 116 -8.43 -14.59 -13.48
C GLN A 116 -7.75 -13.43 -12.74
N TYR A 117 -8.52 -12.56 -12.10
CA TYR A 117 -7.99 -11.49 -11.27
C TYR A 117 -7.22 -12.01 -10.05
N PHE A 118 -7.73 -13.07 -9.42
CA PHE A 118 -7.00 -13.76 -8.37
C PHE A 118 -5.68 -14.35 -8.88
N GLU A 119 -5.67 -14.96 -10.07
CA GLU A 119 -4.44 -15.47 -10.69
C GLU A 119 -3.42 -14.37 -10.96
N ASN A 120 -3.84 -13.18 -11.41
CA ASN A 120 -2.94 -12.05 -11.58
C ASN A 120 -2.24 -11.69 -10.26
N VAL A 121 -3.00 -11.51 -9.18
CA VAL A 121 -2.43 -11.19 -7.85
C VAL A 121 -1.48 -12.29 -7.39
N ARG A 122 -1.87 -13.57 -7.52
CA ARG A 122 -1.01 -14.70 -7.14
C ARG A 122 0.30 -14.70 -7.93
N ASN A 123 0.26 -14.55 -9.25
CA ASN A 123 1.45 -14.57 -10.09
C ASN A 123 2.40 -13.40 -9.77
N PHE A 124 1.85 -12.22 -9.48
CA PHE A 124 2.63 -11.08 -9.01
C PHE A 124 3.35 -11.39 -7.69
N LEU A 125 2.64 -11.97 -6.72
CA LEU A 125 3.23 -12.31 -5.40
C LEU A 125 4.35 -13.34 -5.52
N VAL A 126 4.13 -14.42 -6.28
CA VAL A 126 5.17 -15.44 -6.55
C VAL A 126 6.41 -14.80 -7.18
N ALA A 127 6.22 -13.94 -8.19
CA ALA A 127 7.34 -13.30 -8.85
C ALA A 127 8.09 -12.30 -7.95
N LEU A 128 7.44 -11.69 -6.96
CA LEU A 128 8.13 -10.87 -5.96
C LEU A 128 8.93 -11.71 -4.96
N GLU A 129 8.40 -12.87 -4.55
CA GLU A 129 9.14 -13.82 -3.69
C GLU A 129 10.41 -14.29 -4.37
N ASP A 130 10.35 -14.62 -5.66
CA ASP A 130 11.50 -15.00 -6.48
C ASP A 130 12.55 -13.87 -6.56
N LEU A 131 12.12 -12.61 -6.48
CA LEU A 131 12.99 -11.43 -6.44
C LEU A 131 13.47 -11.08 -5.02
N GLY A 132 13.01 -11.79 -3.98
CA GLY A 132 13.33 -11.52 -2.58
C GLY A 132 12.75 -10.20 -2.04
N LEU A 133 11.66 -9.71 -2.64
CA LEU A 133 11.01 -8.46 -2.24
C LEU A 133 9.89 -8.71 -1.21
N PRO A 134 9.57 -7.74 -0.35
CA PRO A 134 8.48 -7.89 0.61
C PRO A 134 7.14 -8.06 -0.11
N THR A 135 6.35 -9.02 0.35
CA THR A 135 5.05 -9.36 -0.22
C THR A 135 3.88 -8.99 0.70
N PHE A 136 2.66 -9.24 0.23
CA PHE A 136 1.40 -9.08 0.96
C PHE A 136 0.50 -10.30 0.69
N GLU A 137 -0.64 -10.38 1.38
CA GLU A 137 -1.61 -11.47 1.20
C GLU A 137 -2.84 -11.01 0.41
N ALA A 138 -3.49 -11.90 -0.34
CA ALA A 138 -4.68 -11.53 -1.12
C ALA A 138 -5.78 -10.83 -0.28
N SER A 139 -5.93 -11.24 0.99
CA SER A 139 -6.85 -10.62 1.97
C SER A 139 -6.52 -9.16 2.28
N ASP A 140 -5.28 -8.69 2.03
CA ASP A 140 -4.90 -7.29 2.20
C ASP A 140 -5.59 -6.36 1.20
N LEU A 141 -6.00 -6.87 0.04
CA LEU A 141 -6.73 -6.13 -0.99
C LEU A 141 -8.25 -6.17 -0.78
N GLU A 142 -8.73 -7.02 0.13
CA GLU A 142 -10.16 -7.15 0.44
C GLU A 142 -10.61 -6.10 1.46
N LYS A 143 -11.92 -6.03 1.72
CA LYS A 143 -12.50 -5.09 2.68
C LYS A 143 -11.93 -5.35 4.08
N GLY A 144 -11.29 -4.34 4.68
CA GLY A 144 -10.65 -4.44 5.99
C GLY A 144 -9.23 -5.03 5.98
N GLY A 145 -8.72 -5.43 4.82
CA GLY A 145 -7.31 -5.79 4.61
C GLY A 145 -6.31 -4.66 4.88
N LYS A 146 -5.03 -5.01 5.09
CA LYS A 146 -3.98 -4.09 5.57
C LYS A 146 -3.30 -3.38 4.40
N GLY A 147 -3.82 -2.21 4.00
CA GLY A 147 -3.29 -1.46 2.86
C GLY A 147 -1.81 -1.08 2.99
N VAL A 148 -1.32 -0.90 4.22
CA VAL A 148 0.10 -0.61 4.49
C VAL A 148 1.07 -1.67 3.96
N ARG A 149 0.70 -2.96 3.98
CA ARG A 149 1.55 -4.04 3.42
C ARG A 149 1.65 -3.91 1.90
N VAL A 150 0.53 -3.62 1.24
CA VAL A 150 0.46 -3.40 -0.21
C VAL A 150 1.31 -2.20 -0.61
N VAL A 151 1.22 -1.09 0.14
CA VAL A 151 2.03 0.12 -0.10
C VAL A 151 3.53 -0.19 0.02
N ASN A 152 3.94 -0.88 1.09
CA ASN A 152 5.35 -1.23 1.30
C ASN A 152 5.88 -2.14 0.19
N CYS A 153 5.09 -3.12 -0.25
CA CYS A 153 5.39 -3.98 -1.39
C CYS A 153 5.62 -3.16 -2.67
N VAL A 154 4.70 -2.24 -3.00
CA VAL A 154 4.80 -1.39 -4.20
C VAL A 154 6.03 -0.48 -4.16
N LEU A 155 6.29 0.16 -3.01
CA LEU A 155 7.47 1.03 -2.84
C LEU A 155 8.78 0.23 -2.91
N ALA A 156 8.82 -0.99 -2.38
CA ALA A 156 9.99 -1.86 -2.51
C ALA A 156 10.26 -2.25 -3.97
N LEU A 157 9.20 -2.57 -4.73
CA LEU A 157 9.31 -2.84 -6.18
C LEU A 157 9.81 -1.61 -6.95
N LYS A 158 9.33 -0.40 -6.61
CA LYS A 158 9.84 0.86 -7.15
C LYS A 158 11.36 0.98 -6.92
N SER A 159 11.81 0.88 -5.67
CA SER A 159 13.23 1.02 -5.33
C SER A 159 14.09 -0.05 -6.00
N PHE A 160 13.59 -1.29 -6.11
CA PHE A 160 14.27 -2.36 -6.84
C PHE A 160 14.51 -2.00 -8.32
N GLY A 161 13.49 -1.44 -9.00
CA GLY A 161 13.62 -1.00 -10.38
C GLY A 161 14.60 0.16 -10.57
N GLU A 162 14.57 1.14 -9.68
CA GLU A 162 15.48 2.29 -9.68
C GLU A 162 16.95 1.85 -9.51
N ASN A 163 17.21 0.94 -8.55
CA ASN A 163 18.55 0.39 -8.31
C ASN A 163 19.08 -0.39 -9.52
N LYS A 164 18.22 -1.17 -10.15
CA LYS A 164 18.59 -1.95 -11.35
C LYS A 164 18.90 -1.05 -12.55
N GLN A 165 18.19 0.08 -12.69
CA GLN A 165 18.46 1.05 -13.74
C GLN A 165 19.78 1.80 -13.51
N MET A 166 20.07 2.18 -12.26
CA MET A 166 21.34 2.80 -11.88
C MET A 166 22.54 1.86 -12.15
N GLY A 167 22.43 0.58 -11.75
CA GLY A 167 23.48 -0.43 -12.00
C GLY A 167 23.75 -0.68 -13.48
N ARG A 168 22.72 -0.56 -14.33
CA ARG A 168 22.85 -0.62 -15.80
C ARG A 168 23.51 0.63 -16.40
N GLN A 169 23.26 1.82 -15.84
CA GLN A 169 23.88 3.06 -16.32
C GLN A 169 25.34 3.20 -15.86
N SER A 170 25.70 2.67 -14.70
CA SER A 170 27.07 2.71 -14.19
C SER A 170 28.03 1.78 -14.97
N SER A 171 27.54 0.67 -15.53
CA SER A 171 28.39 -0.27 -16.28
C SER A 171 28.86 0.25 -17.64
N TRP A 172 28.30 1.36 -18.15
CA TRP A 172 28.66 1.95 -19.43
C TRP A 172 29.74 3.03 -19.30
N LYS A 173 30.11 3.42 -18.07
CA LYS A 173 31.03 4.56 -17.80
C LYS A 173 32.50 4.18 -17.54
N TYR A 174 32.85 2.89 -17.49
CA TYR A 174 34.21 2.42 -17.18
C TYR A 174 34.81 1.49 -18.24
N GLY A 175 34.35 1.59 -19.50
CA GLY A 175 34.84 0.81 -20.63
C GLY A 175 35.61 1.66 -21.63
N GLY A 176 36.76 2.20 -21.24
CA GLY A 176 37.66 2.85 -22.19
C GLY A 176 38.73 3.64 -21.48
N TYR A 177 39.89 3.02 -21.27
CA TYR A 177 41.23 3.47 -21.73
C TYR A 177 42.14 2.24 -21.76
#